data_AF-F4NV15-F1
#
_entry.id   AF-F4NV15-F1
#
_cell.length_a   1.000
_cell.length_b   1.000
_cell.length_c   1.000
_cell.angle_alpha   90.00
_cell.angle_beta   90.00
_cell.angle_gamma   90.00
#
_symmetry.space_group_name_H-M   'P 1'
#
loop_
_entity.id
_entity.type
_entity.pdbx_description
1 polymer ?
#
loop_
_entity_poly.entity_id
_entity_poly.type
_entity_poly.pdbx_seq_one_letter_code
_entity_poly.pdbx_strand_id
1 'polypeptide(L)'
;MEHSNKHQNTLVMQPINQHALLSSHQHLNQQGSDLQNDVYSVEYQMHDGQTSTHQLNSIHQPYHEQRPVYLGGLFLAANLVTLLFTIIPVVINFPSITSDNPGWYAGDDIIRLLEPIISMPLQFFILLESAIFIKHLDKNNRIAIIVFMIAAAVYQQGAGFHSAAVMFKHSVQTAIEDPAATPILPLLTDIKSWIRDLWEHTIAHYMYAIGGIIISFVNAYVFRNYTVPLSTRITKKYRLVWILNSIVYGLIVGSVAIQFPKGPIVALCLVLIYGYLILGTYTYRHKRLSLSTLGEFPVLQSYLASYTLALVIIIIWVAKMHGFVGRNELK
;
A
#
# COMPACT_ATOMS: atom_id res chain seq x y z
N MET A 1 -65.49 -32.93 -3.35
CA MET A 1 -64.55 -33.12 -2.23
C MET A 1 -63.70 -34.32 -2.58
N GLU A 2 -62.68 -34.15 -3.42
CA GLU A 2 -61.31 -33.72 -3.12
C GLU A 2 -60.41 -34.84 -2.57
N HIS A 3 -59.27 -34.98 -3.26
CA HIS A 3 -57.99 -35.60 -2.89
C HIS A 3 -57.77 -37.09 -3.15
N SER A 4 -56.59 -37.53 -3.56
CA SER A 4 -55.41 -36.89 -4.19
C SER A 4 -54.47 -38.05 -4.51
N ASN A 5 -54.26 -38.37 -5.79
CA ASN A 5 -53.30 -39.39 -6.23
C ASN A 5 -51.88 -38.78 -6.22
N LYS A 6 -51.07 -39.14 -5.23
CA LYS A 6 -49.63 -38.84 -5.20
C LYS A 6 -48.88 -39.84 -6.09
N HIS A 7 -48.56 -39.45 -7.31
CA HIS A 7 -47.48 -40.07 -8.08
C HIS A 7 -46.13 -39.51 -7.61
N GLN A 8 -45.28 -40.38 -7.06
CA GLN A 8 -43.88 -40.09 -6.80
C GLN A 8 -43.09 -40.19 -8.11
N ASN A 9 -42.55 -39.07 -8.59
CA ASN A 9 -41.55 -39.05 -9.66
C ASN A 9 -40.18 -39.31 -9.03
N THR A 10 -39.63 -40.49 -9.27
CA THR A 10 -38.25 -40.85 -8.93
C THR A 10 -37.31 -40.29 -10.00
N LEU A 11 -36.53 -39.26 -9.66
CA LEU A 11 -35.45 -38.73 -10.50
C LEU A 11 -34.26 -39.69 -10.44
N VAL A 12 -34.01 -40.41 -11.54
CA VAL A 12 -32.79 -41.19 -11.73
C VAL A 12 -31.71 -40.26 -12.28
N MET A 13 -30.77 -39.83 -11.43
CA MET A 13 -29.54 -39.18 -11.89
C MET A 13 -28.60 -40.23 -12.50
N GLN A 14 -28.30 -40.12 -13.79
CA GLN A 14 -27.18 -40.82 -14.39
C GLN A 14 -25.89 -40.00 -14.18
N PRO A 15 -24.74 -40.63 -13.85
CA PRO A 15 -23.48 -39.93 -13.67
C PRO A 15 -22.96 -39.39 -15.02
N ILE A 16 -22.58 -38.11 -15.04
CA ILE A 16 -21.95 -37.46 -16.20
C ILE A 16 -20.56 -38.05 -16.39
N ASN A 17 -20.32 -38.58 -17.58
CA ASN A 17 -19.07 -39.24 -17.98
C ASN A 17 -17.93 -38.20 -18.13
N GLN A 18 -17.02 -38.15 -17.15
CA GLN A 18 -15.95 -37.15 -17.07
C GLN A 18 -14.90 -37.25 -18.21
N HIS A 19 -14.92 -38.32 -19.00
CA HIS A 19 -13.98 -38.52 -20.10
C HIS A 19 -14.28 -37.68 -21.37
N ALA A 20 -15.48 -37.10 -21.51
CA ALA A 20 -15.82 -36.25 -22.65
C ALA A 20 -15.40 -34.77 -22.49
N LEU A 21 -15.07 -34.35 -21.27
CA LEU A 21 -14.72 -32.95 -20.94
C LEU A 21 -13.24 -32.60 -21.17
N LEU A 22 -12.38 -33.60 -21.38
CA LEU A 22 -10.93 -33.40 -21.54
C LEU A 22 -10.46 -33.29 -23.01
N SER A 23 -11.34 -33.54 -23.98
CA SER A 23 -10.99 -33.57 -25.41
C SER A 23 -11.33 -32.30 -26.20
N SER A 24 -11.92 -31.26 -25.58
CA SER A 24 -12.24 -29.99 -26.27
C SER A 24 -11.23 -28.85 -26.01
N HIS A 25 -10.17 -29.09 -25.26
CA HIS A 25 -9.13 -28.10 -24.96
C HIS A 25 -7.88 -28.29 -25.81
N GLN A 26 -7.95 -28.08 -27.12
CA GLN A 26 -6.76 -27.85 -27.94
C GLN A 26 -7.13 -27.31 -29.33
N HIS A 27 -7.40 -26.00 -29.42
CA HIS A 27 -7.08 -25.14 -30.57
C HIS A 27 -7.55 -23.70 -30.27
N LEU A 28 -6.71 -22.90 -29.62
CA LEU A 28 -6.87 -21.45 -29.57
C LEU A 28 -5.84 -20.82 -30.49
N ASN A 29 -6.31 -20.42 -31.66
CA ASN A 29 -5.56 -19.70 -32.67
C ASN A 29 -5.41 -18.24 -32.21
N GLN A 30 -4.20 -17.83 -31.82
CA GLN A 30 -3.89 -16.43 -31.52
C GLN A 30 -3.57 -15.68 -32.82
N GLN A 31 -4.54 -14.95 -33.35
CA GLN A 31 -4.30 -13.86 -34.30
C GLN A 31 -5.48 -12.88 -34.24
N GLY A 32 -5.22 -11.63 -33.86
CA GLY A 32 -6.20 -10.55 -33.94
C GLY A 32 -6.01 -9.47 -32.87
N SER A 33 -5.45 -8.34 -33.30
CA SER A 33 -5.48 -7.05 -32.63
C SER A 33 -6.91 -6.52 -32.51
N ASP A 34 -7.32 -6.00 -31.36
CA ASP A 34 -7.72 -4.59 -31.20
C ASP A 34 -8.40 -4.31 -29.85
N LEU A 35 -8.25 -3.06 -29.44
CA LEU A 35 -8.81 -2.44 -28.25
C LEU A 35 -10.34 -2.56 -28.20
N GLN A 36 -10.85 -3.59 -27.54
CA GLN A 36 -12.22 -3.58 -27.03
C GLN A 36 -12.30 -4.49 -25.81
N ASN A 37 -12.86 -3.96 -24.73
CA ASN A 37 -13.22 -4.64 -23.49
C ASN A 37 -13.36 -6.16 -23.68
N ASP A 38 -12.48 -6.95 -23.06
CA ASP A 38 -12.51 -8.42 -23.12
C ASP A 38 -13.84 -8.93 -22.54
N VAL A 39 -14.83 -9.05 -23.41
CA VAL A 39 -16.02 -9.86 -23.27
C VAL A 39 -15.60 -11.26 -23.68
N TYR A 40 -15.36 -12.13 -22.71
CA TYR A 40 -15.20 -13.55 -22.99
C TYR A 40 -16.58 -14.11 -23.34
N SER A 41 -16.92 -14.20 -24.63
CA SER A 41 -18.03 -15.01 -25.11
C SER A 41 -17.54 -16.45 -25.26
N VAL A 42 -18.02 -17.35 -24.39
CA VAL A 42 -17.83 -18.79 -24.58
C VAL A 42 -18.94 -19.26 -25.52
N GLU A 43 -18.59 -19.55 -26.77
CA GLU A 43 -19.51 -20.13 -27.74
C GLU A 43 -19.60 -21.63 -27.49
N TYR A 44 -20.74 -22.09 -26.98
CA TYR A 44 -21.03 -23.52 -26.87
C TYR A 44 -21.68 -23.96 -28.19
N GLN A 45 -20.96 -24.73 -29.01
CA GLN A 45 -21.58 -25.51 -30.07
C GLN A 45 -22.35 -26.67 -29.43
N MET A 46 -23.65 -26.48 -29.25
CA MET A 46 -24.57 -27.58 -28.95
C MET A 46 -24.79 -28.38 -30.23
N HIS A 47 -24.80 -29.72 -30.12
CA HIS A 47 -24.76 -30.64 -31.26
C HIS A 47 -26.00 -30.58 -32.18
N ASP A 48 -27.04 -29.82 -31.81
CA ASP A 48 -28.31 -29.70 -32.52
C ASP A 48 -28.53 -28.31 -33.13
N GLY A 49 -27.57 -27.79 -33.91
CA GLY A 49 -27.80 -26.70 -34.89
C GLY A 49 -28.43 -25.38 -34.41
N GLN A 50 -28.63 -25.19 -33.11
CA GLN A 50 -29.24 -24.01 -32.50
C GLN A 50 -28.17 -23.29 -31.68
N THR A 51 -27.59 -22.24 -32.27
CA THR A 51 -26.76 -21.26 -31.57
C THR A 51 -27.61 -20.48 -30.58
N SER A 52 -27.58 -20.89 -29.32
CA SER A 52 -28.11 -20.08 -28.21
C SER A 52 -26.99 -19.21 -27.65
N THR A 53 -26.98 -17.94 -28.02
CA THR A 53 -26.14 -16.91 -27.40
C THR A 53 -26.67 -16.61 -26.00
N HIS A 54 -26.24 -17.41 -25.02
CA HIS A 54 -26.36 -17.01 -23.62
C HIS A 54 -25.39 -15.84 -23.38
N GLN A 55 -25.90 -14.61 -23.48
CA GLN A 55 -25.25 -13.46 -22.87
C GLN A 55 -25.16 -13.74 -21.37
N LEU A 56 -23.99 -14.17 -20.92
CA LEU A 56 -23.66 -14.12 -19.50
C LEU A 56 -23.78 -12.63 -19.15
N ASN A 57 -24.83 -12.27 -18.40
CA ASN A 57 -24.97 -10.94 -17.82
C ASN A 57 -23.74 -10.72 -16.94
N SER A 58 -22.69 -10.17 -17.54
CA SER A 58 -21.60 -9.57 -16.79
C SER A 58 -22.29 -8.58 -15.87
N ILE A 59 -22.14 -8.75 -14.56
CA ILE A 59 -22.57 -7.76 -13.60
C ILE A 59 -21.70 -6.54 -13.88
N HIS A 60 -22.15 -5.72 -14.81
CA HIS A 60 -21.68 -4.36 -15.05
C HIS A 60 -22.03 -3.64 -13.75
N GLN A 61 -21.11 -3.66 -12.78
CA GLN A 61 -21.20 -2.68 -11.72
C GLN A 61 -21.13 -1.32 -12.40
N PRO A 62 -22.17 -0.47 -12.26
CA PRO A 62 -22.15 0.84 -12.87
C PRO A 62 -20.88 1.54 -12.41
N TYR A 63 -20.06 1.94 -13.38
CA TYR A 63 -18.85 2.70 -13.11
C TYR A 63 -19.28 4.04 -12.52
N HIS A 64 -19.37 4.13 -11.20
CA HIS A 64 -19.65 5.39 -10.55
C HIS A 64 -18.50 6.34 -10.88
N GLU A 65 -18.78 7.39 -11.65
CA GLU A 65 -17.79 8.37 -12.10
C GLU A 65 -16.97 8.98 -10.95
N GLN A 66 -17.51 8.92 -9.73
CA GLN A 66 -16.88 9.42 -8.51
C GLN A 66 -15.92 8.42 -7.86
N ARG A 67 -16.00 7.12 -8.15
CA ARG A 67 -15.15 6.08 -7.53
C ARG A 67 -13.65 6.38 -7.65
N PRO A 68 -13.12 6.83 -8.81
CA PRO A 68 -11.70 7.20 -8.93
C PRO A 68 -11.30 8.36 -8.00
N VAL A 69 -12.22 9.31 -7.78
CA VAL A 69 -12.00 10.46 -6.90
C VAL A 69 -12.02 10.02 -5.44
N TYR A 70 -12.96 9.15 -5.06
CA TYR A 70 -13.01 8.59 -3.70
C TYR A 70 -11.78 7.73 -3.39
N LEU A 71 -11.40 6.83 -4.30
CA LEU A 71 -10.20 6.01 -4.12
C LEU A 71 -8.95 6.88 -4.02
N GLY A 72 -8.75 7.82 -4.94
CA GLY A 72 -7.64 8.77 -4.86
C GLY A 72 -7.67 9.60 -3.57
N GLY A 73 -8.86 9.96 -3.10
CA GLY A 73 -9.08 10.68 -1.84
C GLY A 73 -8.69 9.84 -0.63
N LEU A 74 -8.96 8.54 -0.62
CA LEU A 74 -8.53 7.62 0.43
C LEU A 74 -7.00 7.49 0.49
N PHE A 75 -6.35 7.32 -0.66
CA PHE A 75 -4.87 7.32 -0.73
C PHE A 75 -4.30 8.65 -0.22
N LEU A 76 -4.84 9.78 -0.68
CA LEU A 76 -4.42 11.10 -0.23
C LEU A 76 -4.64 11.27 1.27
N ALA A 77 -5.80 10.87 1.81
CA ALA A 77 -6.12 10.97 3.23
C ALA A 77 -5.17 10.12 4.08
N ALA A 78 -4.90 8.87 3.67
CA ALA A 78 -3.95 8.01 4.36
C ALA A 78 -2.55 8.65 4.43
N ASN A 79 -2.08 9.20 3.31
CA ASN A 79 -0.79 9.87 3.23
C ASN A 79 -0.75 11.19 4.03
N LEU A 80 -1.83 11.98 4.00
CA LEU A 80 -1.94 13.20 4.79
C LEU A 80 -1.98 12.92 6.28
N VAL A 81 -2.63 11.84 6.72
CA VAL A 81 -2.62 11.40 8.11
C VAL A 81 -1.20 11.08 8.55
N THR A 82 -0.47 10.25 7.79
CA THR A 82 0.94 9.95 8.10
C THR A 82 1.79 11.22 8.14
N LEU A 83 1.63 12.13 7.18
CA LEU A 83 2.35 13.40 7.17
C LEU A 83 2.00 14.29 8.37
N LEU A 84 0.71 14.38 8.71
CA LEU A 84 0.22 15.20 9.81
C LEU A 84 0.80 14.73 11.15
N PHE A 85 0.71 13.43 11.44
CA PHE A 85 1.22 12.88 12.71
C PHE A 85 2.75 12.79 12.77
N THR A 86 3.46 12.92 11.64
CA THR A 86 4.92 13.04 11.62
C THR A 86 5.41 14.49 11.73
N ILE A 87 4.68 15.46 11.17
CA ILE A 87 5.04 16.88 11.23
C ILE A 87 4.64 17.52 12.56
N ILE A 88 3.45 17.23 13.10
CA ILE A 88 2.96 17.88 14.32
C ILE A 88 3.97 17.75 15.48
N PRO A 89 4.53 16.56 15.80
CA PRO A 89 5.53 16.40 16.88
C PRO A 89 6.89 17.07 16.61
N VAL A 90 7.09 17.61 15.42
CA VAL A 90 8.32 18.32 15.05
C VAL A 90 8.13 19.83 15.15
N VAL A 91 6.90 20.31 14.92
CA VAL A 91 6.58 21.75 14.86
C VAL A 91 5.97 22.24 16.17
N ILE A 92 5.30 21.36 16.93
CA ILE A 92 4.64 21.67 18.19
C ILE A 92 5.33 20.90 19.29
N ASN A 93 5.81 21.60 20.32
CA ASN A 93 6.34 20.97 21.53
C ASN A 93 5.17 20.70 22.49
N PHE A 94 4.85 19.43 22.71
CA PHE A 94 3.82 19.08 23.67
C PHE A 94 4.40 18.96 25.08
N PRO A 95 3.60 19.24 26.13
CA PRO A 95 4.05 19.09 27.50
C PRO A 95 4.33 17.63 27.87
N SER A 96 5.16 17.44 28.89
CA SER A 96 5.30 16.15 29.58
C SER A 96 3.98 15.77 30.27
N ILE A 97 3.64 14.49 30.24
CA ILE A 97 2.36 13.98 30.74
C ILE A 97 2.44 13.63 32.23
N THR A 98 3.58 13.12 32.67
CA THR A 98 3.83 12.80 34.08
C THR A 98 4.39 14.02 34.80
N SER A 99 3.66 14.52 35.80
CA SER A 99 4.11 15.58 36.72
C SER A 99 5.24 15.11 37.63
N ASP A 100 5.19 13.85 38.05
CA ASP A 100 6.06 13.29 39.08
C ASP A 100 7.38 12.77 38.49
N ASN A 101 7.40 12.48 37.19
CA ASN A 101 8.59 12.11 36.42
C ASN A 101 8.62 12.91 35.12
N PRO A 102 8.91 14.22 35.17
CA PRO A 102 8.94 15.05 33.99
C PRO A 102 9.98 14.52 32.99
N GLY A 103 9.55 14.29 31.75
CA GLY A 103 10.41 13.79 30.68
C GLY A 103 10.21 12.33 30.31
N TRP A 104 9.61 11.47 31.16
CA TRP A 104 9.44 10.04 30.82
C TRP A 104 8.42 9.79 29.71
N TYR A 105 7.41 10.65 29.60
CA TYR A 105 6.37 10.54 28.59
C TYR A 105 5.95 11.92 28.10
N ALA A 106 6.24 12.22 26.82
CA ALA A 106 5.90 13.50 26.21
C ALA A 106 4.62 13.36 25.38
N GLY A 107 3.84 14.45 25.26
CA GLY A 107 2.70 14.47 24.34
C GLY A 107 3.10 14.17 22.88
N ASP A 108 4.34 14.48 22.49
CA ASP A 108 4.90 14.12 21.19
C ASP A 108 4.84 12.61 20.93
N ASP A 109 5.06 11.79 21.95
CA ASP A 109 5.05 10.33 21.86
C ASP A 109 3.63 9.81 21.63
N ILE A 110 2.62 10.44 22.26
CA ILE A 110 1.20 10.13 22.01
C ILE A 110 0.83 10.42 20.56
N ILE A 111 1.18 11.61 20.06
CA ILE A 111 0.84 12.02 18.70
C ILE A 111 1.48 11.07 17.68
N ARG A 112 2.73 10.65 17.91
CA ARG A 112 3.40 9.63 17.07
C ARG A 112 2.71 8.27 17.14
N LEU A 113 2.22 7.85 18.31
CA LEU A 113 1.48 6.60 18.49
C LEU A 113 0.12 6.60 17.77
N LEU A 114 -0.51 7.76 17.62
CA LEU A 114 -1.79 7.88 16.90
C LEU A 114 -1.65 7.68 15.39
N GLU A 115 -0.48 7.94 14.82
CA GLU A 115 -0.23 7.77 13.38
C GLU A 115 -0.64 6.37 12.89
N PRO A 116 -0.05 5.27 13.37
CA PRO A 116 -0.35 3.94 12.84
C PRO A 116 -1.74 3.47 13.25
N ILE A 117 -2.31 4.00 14.34
CA ILE A 117 -3.68 3.68 14.79
C ILE A 117 -4.72 4.22 13.80
N ILE A 118 -4.47 5.39 13.20
CA ILE A 118 -5.40 6.04 12.27
C ILE A 118 -5.06 5.70 10.82
N SER A 119 -3.77 5.65 10.45
CA SER A 119 -3.34 5.40 9.07
C SER A 119 -3.63 3.97 8.63
N MET A 120 -3.50 2.97 9.51
CA MET A 120 -3.71 1.57 9.13
C MET A 120 -5.17 1.22 8.79
N PRO A 121 -6.19 1.66 9.54
CA PRO A 121 -7.58 1.55 9.09
C PRO A 121 -7.82 2.17 7.71
N LEU A 122 -7.20 3.31 7.39
CA LEU A 122 -7.30 3.92 6.06
C LEU A 122 -6.64 3.04 4.98
N GLN A 123 -5.48 2.45 5.27
CA GLN A 123 -4.84 1.48 4.36
C GLN A 123 -5.72 0.24 4.15
N PHE A 124 -6.42 -0.21 5.19
CA PHE A 124 -7.36 -1.31 5.08
C PHE A 124 -8.59 -0.93 4.25
N PHE A 125 -9.14 0.29 4.41
CA PHE A 125 -10.23 0.77 3.56
C PHE A 125 -9.81 0.87 2.08
N ILE A 126 -8.58 1.29 1.79
CA ILE A 126 -8.03 1.24 0.43
C ILE A 126 -8.04 -0.18 -0.12
N LEU A 127 -7.64 -1.18 0.68
CA LEU A 127 -7.70 -2.58 0.28
C LEU A 127 -9.14 -3.04 0.02
N LEU A 128 -10.09 -2.66 0.88
CA LEU A 128 -11.52 -3.00 0.74
C LEU A 128 -12.14 -2.44 -0.55
N GLU A 129 -11.68 -1.29 -1.02
CA GLU A 129 -12.09 -0.70 -2.30
C GLU A 129 -11.61 -1.48 -3.54
N SER A 130 -10.71 -2.46 -3.34
CA SER A 130 -10.23 -3.32 -4.42
C SER A 130 -11.24 -4.43 -4.77
N ALA A 131 -11.18 -4.93 -6.01
CA ALA A 131 -12.10 -5.95 -6.49
C ALA A 131 -11.82 -7.37 -5.92
N ILE A 132 -10.81 -7.53 -5.05
CA ILE A 132 -10.38 -8.84 -4.54
C ILE A 132 -11.41 -9.51 -3.62
N PHE A 133 -12.34 -8.73 -3.07
CA PHE A 133 -13.42 -9.20 -2.19
C PHE A 133 -14.75 -9.46 -2.92
N ILE A 134 -14.88 -9.05 -4.18
CA ILE A 134 -16.15 -9.13 -4.94
C ILE A 134 -16.31 -10.51 -5.62
N LYS A 135 -15.19 -11.10 -6.06
CA LYS A 135 -15.18 -12.42 -6.71
C LYS A 135 -14.88 -13.52 -5.69
N HIS A 136 -15.17 -14.77 -6.04
CA HIS A 136 -14.66 -15.91 -5.28
C HIS A 136 -13.15 -15.74 -5.03
N LEU A 137 -12.74 -15.98 -3.78
CA LEU A 137 -11.40 -15.73 -3.29
C LEU A 137 -10.39 -16.67 -3.98
N ASP A 138 -9.86 -16.23 -5.12
CA ASP A 138 -8.85 -16.98 -5.86
C ASP A 138 -7.52 -17.05 -5.09
N LYS A 139 -6.61 -17.92 -5.54
CA LYS A 139 -5.29 -18.10 -4.90
C LYS A 139 -4.50 -16.79 -4.80
N ASN A 140 -4.55 -15.96 -5.83
CA ASN A 140 -3.77 -14.73 -5.92
C ASN A 140 -4.30 -13.64 -4.98
N ASN A 141 -5.62 -13.51 -4.88
CA ASN A 141 -6.30 -12.60 -3.96
C ASN A 141 -6.07 -13.01 -2.50
N ARG A 142 -6.08 -14.32 -2.21
CA ARG A 142 -5.70 -14.84 -0.88
C ARG A 142 -4.27 -14.46 -0.50
N ILE A 143 -3.32 -14.64 -1.42
CA ILE A 143 -1.93 -14.26 -1.18
C ILE A 143 -1.82 -12.76 -0.91
N ALA A 144 -2.49 -11.92 -1.73
CA ALA A 144 -2.47 -10.46 -1.52
C ALA A 144 -3.00 -10.05 -0.14
N ILE A 145 -4.11 -10.66 0.31
CA ILE A 145 -4.68 -10.40 1.64
C ILE A 145 -3.73 -10.86 2.74
N ILE A 146 -3.16 -12.07 2.65
CA ILE A 146 -2.22 -12.58 3.67
C ILE A 146 -0.99 -11.68 3.75
N VAL A 147 -0.41 -11.31 2.60
CA VAL A 147 0.76 -10.43 2.54
C VAL A 147 0.41 -9.05 3.13
N PHE A 148 -0.79 -8.52 2.85
CA PHE A 148 -1.25 -7.28 3.48
C PHE A 148 -1.33 -7.40 5.00
N MET A 149 -1.93 -8.47 5.52
CA MET A 149 -2.08 -8.65 6.97
C MET A 149 -0.73 -8.80 7.68
N ILE A 150 0.23 -9.51 7.07
CA ILE A 150 1.60 -9.62 7.59
C ILE A 150 2.28 -8.24 7.56
N ALA A 151 2.18 -7.52 6.43
CA ALA A 151 2.77 -6.20 6.29
C ALA A 151 2.18 -5.20 7.28
N ALA A 152 0.86 -5.23 7.50
CA ALA A 152 0.14 -4.46 8.50
C ALA A 152 0.63 -4.76 9.91
N ALA A 153 0.81 -6.04 10.26
CA ALA A 153 1.35 -6.44 11.54
C ALA A 153 2.80 -5.95 11.72
N VAL A 154 3.66 -6.11 10.71
CA VAL A 154 5.05 -5.64 10.75
C VAL A 154 5.12 -4.11 10.90
N TYR A 155 4.28 -3.38 10.16
CA TYR A 155 4.17 -1.94 10.25
C TYR A 155 3.77 -1.49 11.66
N GLN A 156 2.69 -2.06 12.21
CA GLN A 156 2.21 -1.74 13.56
C GLN A 156 3.22 -2.09 14.65
N GLN A 157 3.87 -3.26 14.54
CA GLN A 157 4.91 -3.66 15.49
C GLN A 157 6.12 -2.74 15.42
N GLY A 158 6.54 -2.33 14.21
CA GLY A 158 7.60 -1.34 14.04
C GLY A 158 7.26 -0.01 14.72
N ALA A 159 6.05 0.49 14.55
CA ALA A 159 5.61 1.72 15.21
C ALA A 159 5.53 1.56 16.75
N GLY A 160 5.03 0.42 17.23
CA GLY A 160 4.98 0.11 18.66
C GLY A 160 6.37 0.03 19.30
N PHE A 161 7.33 -0.67 18.65
CA PHE A 161 8.71 -0.70 19.11
C PHE A 161 9.38 0.67 19.07
N HIS A 162 9.06 1.49 18.07
CA HIS A 162 9.58 2.85 17.97
C HIS A 162 9.13 3.66 19.20
N SER A 163 7.83 3.71 19.47
CA SER A 163 7.29 4.45 20.61
C SER A 163 7.83 3.91 21.94
N ALA A 164 7.89 2.59 22.12
CA ALA A 164 8.45 1.99 23.33
C ALA A 164 9.94 2.33 23.53
N ALA A 165 10.74 2.29 22.46
CA ALA A 165 12.16 2.65 22.51
C ALA A 165 12.34 4.14 22.85
N VAL A 166 11.53 5.03 22.28
CA VAL A 166 11.58 6.46 22.60
C VAL A 166 11.23 6.72 24.07
N MET A 167 10.15 6.13 24.58
CA MET A 167 9.76 6.25 25.99
C MET A 167 10.87 5.75 26.92
N PHE A 168 11.44 4.59 26.64
CA PHE A 168 12.51 4.03 27.48
C PHE A 168 13.79 4.88 27.41
N LYS A 169 14.14 5.38 26.22
CA LYS A 169 15.25 6.32 26.00
C LYS A 169 15.07 7.60 26.82
N HIS A 170 13.85 8.14 26.90
CA HIS A 170 13.57 9.33 27.68
C HIS A 170 13.77 9.09 29.19
N SER A 171 13.30 7.97 29.73
CA SER A 171 13.56 7.62 31.14
C SER A 171 15.05 7.48 31.44
N VAL A 172 15.83 6.87 30.54
CA VAL A 172 17.29 6.79 30.69
C VAL A 172 17.95 8.18 30.58
N GLN A 173 17.44 9.04 29.70
CA GLN A 173 17.92 10.42 29.59
C GLN A 173 17.71 11.20 30.89
N THR A 174 16.53 11.09 31.51
CA THR A 174 16.26 11.70 32.81
C THR A 174 17.21 11.17 33.88
N ALA A 175 17.51 9.87 33.89
CA ALA A 175 18.46 9.28 34.83
C ALA A 175 19.90 9.79 34.62
N ILE A 176 20.32 10.05 33.37
CA ILE A 176 21.64 10.63 33.05
C ILE A 176 21.78 12.06 33.58
N GLU A 177 20.69 12.82 33.59
CA GLU A 177 20.67 14.22 34.03
C GLU A 177 20.69 14.36 35.56
N ASP A 178 20.49 13.27 36.32
CA ASP A 178 20.60 13.24 37.76
C ASP A 178 22.08 13.34 38.21
N PRO A 179 22.47 14.32 39.05
CA PRO A 179 23.83 14.42 39.59
C PRO A 179 24.33 13.13 40.26
N ALA A 180 23.44 12.33 40.85
CA ALA A 180 23.76 11.06 41.50
C ALA A 180 24.17 9.96 40.51
N ALA A 181 23.93 10.13 39.21
CA ALA A 181 24.24 9.14 38.18
C ALA A 181 25.72 9.06 37.80
N THR A 182 26.56 10.01 38.26
CA THR A 182 28.01 10.05 37.96
C THR A 182 28.72 8.68 38.02
N PRO A 183 28.47 7.81 39.04
CA PRO A 183 29.14 6.51 39.13
C PRO A 183 28.71 5.49 38.05
N ILE A 184 27.52 5.63 37.49
CA ILE A 184 26.93 4.72 36.49
C ILE A 184 26.74 5.38 35.12
N LEU A 185 27.23 6.61 34.94
CA LEU A 185 27.04 7.42 33.74
C LEU A 185 27.52 6.71 32.45
N PRO A 186 28.68 6.00 32.42
CA PRO A 186 29.08 5.25 31.23
C PRO A 186 28.03 4.19 30.85
N LEU A 187 27.54 3.42 31.83
CA LEU A 187 26.52 2.39 31.61
C LEU A 187 25.22 2.98 31.08
N LEU A 188 24.73 4.09 31.67
CA LEU A 188 23.50 4.73 31.21
C LEU A 188 23.63 5.29 29.80
N THR A 189 24.80 5.84 29.45
CA THR A 189 25.08 6.35 28.11
C THR A 189 25.11 5.22 27.08
N ASP A 190 25.72 4.07 27.42
CA ASP A 190 25.74 2.88 26.58
C ASP A 190 24.33 2.31 26.37
N ILE A 191 23.54 2.22 27.44
CA ILE A 191 22.13 1.80 27.37
C ILE A 191 21.36 2.75 26.46
N LYS A 192 21.50 4.07 26.64
CA LYS A 192 20.82 5.08 25.80
C LYS A 192 21.20 4.94 24.32
N SER A 193 22.49 4.77 24.00
CA SER A 193 22.94 4.55 22.63
C SER A 193 22.39 3.26 22.06
N TRP A 194 22.40 2.16 22.82
CA TRP A 194 21.84 0.88 22.41
C TRP A 194 20.34 0.97 22.08
N ILE A 195 19.54 1.63 22.94
CA ILE A 195 18.11 1.85 22.68
C ILE A 195 17.90 2.66 21.41
N ARG A 196 18.61 3.79 21.28
CA ARG A 196 18.45 4.70 20.15
C ARG A 196 18.91 4.06 18.84
N ASP A 197 20.09 3.46 18.82
CA ASP A 197 20.74 3.05 17.57
C ASP A 197 20.23 1.68 17.11
N LEU A 198 20.03 0.73 18.03
CA LEU A 198 19.50 -0.58 17.69
C LEU A 198 17.97 -0.58 17.64
N TRP A 199 17.30 -0.29 18.75
CA TRP A 199 15.84 -0.51 18.85
C TRP A 199 15.04 0.54 18.09
N GLU A 200 15.32 1.82 18.31
CA GLU A 200 14.62 2.91 17.63
C GLU A 200 15.05 2.99 16.15
N HIS A 201 16.33 3.21 15.84
CA HIS A 201 16.79 3.48 14.47
C HIS A 201 16.92 2.25 13.57
N THR A 202 17.31 1.09 14.10
CA THR A 202 17.57 -0.09 13.25
C THR A 202 16.38 -1.04 13.20
N ILE A 203 15.83 -1.46 14.34
CA ILE A 203 14.75 -2.46 14.35
C ILE A 203 13.42 -1.80 14.02
N ALA A 204 12.98 -0.86 14.86
CA ALA A 204 11.65 -0.29 14.78
C ALA A 204 11.41 0.46 13.46
N HIS A 205 12.32 1.34 13.07
CA HIS A 205 12.19 2.10 11.83
C HIS A 205 12.23 1.22 10.57
N TYR A 206 13.09 0.21 10.48
CA TYR A 206 13.10 -0.66 9.31
C TYR A 206 11.86 -1.56 9.26
N MET A 207 11.39 -2.07 10.40
CA MET A 207 10.11 -2.80 10.46
C MET A 207 8.95 -1.91 9.98
N TYR A 208 8.87 -0.69 10.51
CA TYR A 208 7.86 0.29 10.12
C TYR A 208 7.94 0.63 8.63
N ALA A 209 9.13 0.94 8.11
CA ALA A 209 9.33 1.25 6.69
C ALA A 209 9.03 0.06 5.76
N ILE A 210 9.53 -1.14 6.08
CA ILE A 210 9.31 -2.36 5.28
C ILE A 210 7.83 -2.72 5.26
N GLY A 211 7.14 -2.65 6.40
CA GLY A 211 5.70 -2.88 6.47
C GLY A 211 4.93 -1.93 5.54
N GLY A 212 5.25 -0.62 5.58
CA GLY A 212 4.63 0.39 4.71
C GLY A 212 4.92 0.20 3.22
N ILE A 213 6.15 -0.21 2.88
CA ILE A 213 6.55 -0.57 1.51
C ILE A 213 5.73 -1.77 1.01
N ILE A 214 5.62 -2.84 1.79
CA ILE A 214 4.87 -4.04 1.37
C ILE A 214 3.37 -3.74 1.26
N ILE A 215 2.78 -2.94 2.17
CA ILE A 215 1.39 -2.46 2.02
C ILE A 215 1.22 -1.74 0.68
N SER A 216 2.15 -0.85 0.33
CA SER A 216 2.14 -0.12 -0.94
C SER A 216 2.25 -1.05 -2.14
N PHE A 217 3.05 -2.12 -2.03
CA PHE A 217 3.17 -3.14 -3.08
C PHE A 217 1.88 -3.93 -3.26
N VAL A 218 1.21 -4.29 -2.17
CA VAL A 218 -0.09 -4.95 -2.24
C VAL A 218 -1.11 -4.03 -2.88
N ASN A 219 -1.17 -2.76 -2.48
CA ASN A 219 -2.07 -1.78 -3.08
C ASN A 219 -1.83 -1.63 -4.59
N ALA A 220 -0.57 -1.48 -5.02
CA ALA A 220 -0.23 -1.46 -6.44
C ALA A 220 -0.63 -2.76 -7.15
N TYR A 221 -0.45 -3.92 -6.52
CA TYR A 221 -0.82 -5.21 -7.09
C TYR A 221 -2.34 -5.38 -7.25
N VAL A 222 -3.14 -5.10 -6.22
CA VAL A 222 -4.60 -5.31 -6.27
C VAL A 222 -5.29 -4.33 -7.22
N PHE A 223 -4.69 -3.16 -7.45
CA PHE A 223 -5.16 -2.16 -8.41
C PHE A 223 -4.40 -2.16 -9.74
N ARG A 224 -3.59 -3.18 -10.05
CA ARG A 224 -2.75 -3.25 -11.27
C ARG A 224 -3.49 -3.15 -12.60
N ASN A 225 -4.77 -3.53 -12.61
CA ASN A 225 -5.65 -3.50 -13.77
C ASN A 225 -6.77 -2.46 -13.62
N TYR A 226 -6.70 -1.61 -12.58
CA TYR A 226 -7.71 -0.58 -12.36
C TYR A 226 -7.47 0.60 -13.29
N THR A 227 -8.43 0.84 -14.18
CA THR A 227 -8.35 1.86 -15.23
C THR A 227 -9.44 2.91 -15.10
N VAL A 228 -9.12 4.17 -15.43
CA VAL A 228 -10.07 5.29 -15.38
C VAL A 228 -10.40 5.79 -16.79
N PRO A 229 -11.69 5.94 -17.16
CA PRO A 229 -12.09 6.40 -18.48
C PRO A 229 -11.68 7.85 -18.72
N LEU A 230 -11.53 8.23 -19.99
CA LEU A 230 -11.10 9.58 -20.38
C LEU A 230 -12.01 10.68 -19.80
N SER A 231 -13.33 10.46 -19.77
CA SER A 231 -14.32 11.39 -19.21
C SER A 231 -14.01 11.79 -17.77
N THR A 232 -13.59 10.83 -16.93
CA THR A 232 -13.18 11.12 -15.55
C THR A 232 -11.77 11.70 -15.48
N ARG A 233 -10.82 11.21 -16.30
CA ARG A 233 -9.41 11.67 -16.29
C ARG A 233 -9.24 13.15 -16.60
N ILE A 234 -10.10 13.72 -17.43
CA ILE A 234 -10.05 15.14 -17.79
C ILE A 234 -10.65 16.04 -16.69
N THR A 235 -11.36 15.48 -15.72
CA THR A 235 -11.99 16.28 -14.67
C THR A 235 -10.93 16.89 -13.74
N LYS A 236 -11.12 18.16 -13.38
CA LYS A 236 -10.20 18.89 -12.49
C LYS A 236 -10.07 18.22 -11.12
N LYS A 237 -11.19 17.72 -10.57
CA LYS A 237 -11.24 17.06 -9.25
C LYS A 237 -10.34 15.83 -9.20
N TYR A 238 -10.50 14.93 -10.17
CA TYR A 238 -9.68 13.72 -10.25
C TYR A 238 -8.19 14.05 -10.39
N ARG A 239 -7.83 14.94 -11.33
CA ARG A 239 -6.43 15.34 -11.55
C ARG A 239 -5.80 15.95 -10.31
N LEU A 240 -6.53 16.83 -9.63
CA LEU A 240 -6.04 17.47 -8.41
C LEU A 240 -5.73 16.42 -7.34
N VAL A 241 -6.68 15.52 -7.05
CA VAL A 241 -6.49 14.47 -6.05
C VAL A 241 -5.33 13.54 -6.44
N TRP A 242 -5.24 13.13 -7.70
CA TRP A 242 -4.17 12.28 -8.22
C TRP A 242 -2.79 12.93 -8.10
N ILE A 243 -2.66 14.19 -8.51
CA ILE A 243 -1.39 14.95 -8.41
C ILE A 243 -1.01 15.15 -6.94
N LEU A 244 -1.94 15.60 -6.09
CA LEU A 244 -1.68 15.81 -4.68
C LEU A 244 -1.25 14.51 -3.99
N ASN A 245 -1.93 13.40 -4.27
CA ASN A 245 -1.54 12.10 -3.74
C ASN A 245 -0.11 11.73 -4.16
N SER A 246 0.23 11.93 -5.44
CA SER A 246 1.56 11.64 -5.97
C SER A 246 2.64 12.50 -5.30
N ILE A 247 2.37 13.79 -5.10
CA ILE A 247 3.29 14.73 -4.45
C ILE A 247 3.47 14.36 -2.98
N VAL A 248 2.37 14.22 -2.22
CA VAL A 248 2.42 13.95 -0.79
C VAL A 248 3.14 12.63 -0.52
N TYR A 249 2.82 11.56 -1.24
CA TYR A 249 3.51 10.28 -1.07
C TYR A 249 5.00 10.36 -1.48
N GLY A 250 5.33 11.08 -2.55
CA GLY A 250 6.72 11.29 -2.96
C GLY A 250 7.54 12.09 -1.93
N LEU A 251 6.92 13.10 -1.30
CA LEU A 251 7.51 13.86 -0.19
C LEU A 251 7.74 12.97 1.03
N ILE A 252 6.81 12.08 1.37
CA ILE A 252 6.98 11.13 2.49
C ILE A 252 8.19 10.22 2.20
N VAL A 253 8.22 9.55 1.05
CA VAL A 253 9.32 8.64 0.69
C VAL A 253 10.66 9.38 0.65
N GLY A 254 10.72 10.56 0.05
CA GLY A 254 11.93 11.38 0.00
C GLY A 254 12.39 11.87 1.37
N SER A 255 11.47 12.31 2.23
CA SER A 255 11.78 12.82 3.58
C SER A 255 12.29 11.70 4.49
N VAL A 256 11.64 10.53 4.43
CA VAL A 256 12.10 9.30 5.10
C VAL A 256 13.52 9.00 4.62
N ALA A 257 13.75 8.92 3.32
CA ALA A 257 15.06 8.57 2.76
C ALA A 257 16.21 9.42 3.30
N ILE A 258 16.05 10.74 3.39
CA ILE A 258 17.14 11.65 3.82
C ILE A 258 17.34 11.69 5.34
N GLN A 259 16.33 11.33 6.13
CA GLN A 259 16.39 11.35 7.59
C GLN A 259 17.02 10.08 8.17
N PHE A 260 16.96 8.95 7.47
CA PHE A 260 17.40 7.65 8.02
C PHE A 260 18.88 7.33 7.77
N PRO A 261 19.54 6.61 8.71
CA PRO A 261 20.86 6.03 8.49
C PRO A 261 20.81 5.08 7.29
N LYS A 262 21.67 5.31 6.28
CA LYS A 262 21.65 4.59 5.00
C LYS A 262 20.31 4.67 4.24
N GLY A 263 19.40 5.54 4.68
CA GLY A 263 18.09 5.75 4.08
C GLY A 263 18.13 6.12 2.59
N PRO A 264 19.06 6.98 2.12
CA PRO A 264 19.13 7.33 0.70
C PRO A 264 19.45 6.12 -0.17
N ILE A 265 20.28 5.19 0.30
CA ILE A 265 20.64 3.96 -0.43
C ILE A 265 19.43 3.03 -0.53
N VAL A 266 18.75 2.77 0.59
CA VAL A 266 17.56 1.90 0.63
C VAL A 266 16.45 2.47 -0.26
N ALA A 267 16.21 3.77 -0.18
CA ALA A 267 15.20 4.42 -1.01
C ALA A 267 15.58 4.43 -2.49
N LEU A 268 16.87 4.59 -2.83
CA LEU A 268 17.33 4.47 -4.22
C LEU A 268 17.09 3.06 -4.76
N CYS A 269 17.39 2.01 -3.99
CA CYS A 269 17.06 0.63 -4.38
C CYS A 269 15.55 0.45 -4.58
N LEU A 270 14.72 0.94 -3.67
CA LEU A 270 13.26 0.88 -3.79
C LEU A 270 12.76 1.58 -5.07
N VAL A 271 13.22 2.82 -5.30
CA VAL A 271 12.81 3.65 -6.45
C VAL A 271 13.27 3.03 -7.77
N LEU A 272 14.51 2.56 -7.86
CA LEU A 272 15.04 1.98 -9.10
C LEU A 272 14.43 0.61 -9.40
N ILE A 273 14.41 -0.29 -8.41
CA ILE A 273 13.96 -1.68 -8.61
C ILE A 273 12.43 -1.72 -8.69
N TYR A 274 11.72 -1.18 -7.70
CA TYR A 274 10.27 -1.27 -7.69
C TYR A 274 9.63 -0.19 -8.57
N GLY A 275 10.07 1.06 -8.44
CA GLY A 275 9.52 2.17 -9.22
C GLY A 275 9.78 2.02 -10.71
N TYR A 276 11.04 2.04 -11.15
CA TYR A 276 11.34 2.03 -12.59
C TYR A 276 11.34 0.63 -13.20
N LEU A 277 12.00 -0.35 -12.60
CA LEU A 277 12.10 -1.69 -13.19
C LEU A 277 10.77 -2.47 -13.13
N ILE A 278 10.05 -2.47 -12.02
CA ILE A 278 8.77 -3.21 -11.91
C ILE A 278 7.59 -2.37 -12.42
N LEU A 279 7.25 -1.25 -11.76
CA LEU A 279 6.08 -0.44 -12.13
C LEU A 279 6.26 0.25 -13.48
N GLY A 280 7.46 0.81 -13.74
CA GLY A 280 7.79 1.46 -15.00
C GLY A 280 7.71 0.49 -16.18
N THR A 281 8.30 -0.71 -16.08
CA THR A 281 8.19 -1.72 -17.14
C THR A 281 6.74 -2.19 -17.32
N TYR A 282 5.98 -2.38 -16.23
CA TYR A 282 4.58 -2.78 -16.32
C TYR A 282 3.74 -1.73 -17.06
N THR A 283 3.84 -0.46 -16.67
CA THR A 283 3.12 0.64 -17.29
C THR A 283 3.57 0.90 -18.73
N TYR A 284 4.86 0.74 -19.03
CA TYR A 284 5.43 0.82 -20.37
C TYR A 284 4.86 -0.26 -21.30
N ARG A 285 4.86 -1.53 -20.88
CA ARG A 285 4.35 -2.67 -21.68
C ARG A 285 2.88 -2.52 -22.03
N HIS A 286 2.09 -1.90 -21.15
CA HIS A 286 0.67 -1.61 -21.40
C HIS A 286 0.46 -0.31 -22.21
N LYS A 287 1.52 0.33 -22.71
CA LYS A 287 1.49 1.60 -23.46
C LYS A 287 0.81 2.74 -22.69
N ARG A 288 0.98 2.77 -21.36
CA ARG A 288 0.34 3.75 -20.44
C ARG A 288 1.31 4.77 -19.83
N LEU A 289 2.41 5.08 -20.51
CA LEU A 289 3.38 6.10 -20.08
C LEU A 289 3.37 7.36 -20.96
N SER A 290 2.46 7.44 -21.93
CA SER A 290 2.33 8.63 -22.78
C SER A 290 1.57 9.75 -22.05
N LEU A 291 1.82 11.00 -22.44
CA LEU A 291 1.06 12.16 -21.94
C LEU A 291 -0.46 12.00 -22.13
N SER A 292 -0.88 11.33 -23.21
CA SER A 292 -2.28 11.03 -23.52
C SER A 292 -2.91 9.97 -22.60
N THR A 293 -2.10 9.17 -21.90
CA THR A 293 -2.55 8.08 -21.02
C THR A 293 -2.28 8.35 -19.54
N LEU A 294 -1.83 9.57 -19.18
CA LEU A 294 -1.69 9.98 -17.78
C LEU A 294 -3.04 9.96 -17.05
N GLY A 295 -3.02 9.47 -15.81
CA GLY A 295 -4.21 9.24 -15.00
C GLY A 295 -5.03 8.01 -15.42
N GLU A 296 -4.57 7.18 -16.36
CA GLU A 296 -5.30 5.97 -16.72
C GLU A 296 -5.18 4.88 -15.69
N PHE A 297 -3.97 4.66 -15.17
CA PHE A 297 -3.70 3.74 -14.08
C PHE A 297 -3.43 4.58 -12.83
N PRO A 298 -4.47 5.16 -12.20
CA PRO A 298 -4.31 6.15 -11.13
C PRO A 298 -3.33 5.71 -10.06
N VAL A 299 -3.44 4.46 -9.60
CA VAL A 299 -2.64 3.94 -8.49
C VAL A 299 -1.19 3.75 -8.92
N LEU A 300 -0.94 3.03 -10.02
CA LEU A 300 0.42 2.69 -10.47
C LEU A 300 1.17 3.94 -10.94
N GLN A 301 0.50 4.82 -11.68
CA GLN A 301 1.09 6.08 -12.13
C GLN A 301 1.28 7.05 -10.95
N SER A 302 0.43 7.02 -9.90
CA SER A 302 0.71 7.80 -8.68
C SER A 302 2.01 7.32 -8.03
N TYR A 303 2.15 6.01 -7.80
CA TYR A 303 3.38 5.46 -7.21
C TYR A 303 4.62 5.79 -8.03
N LEU A 304 4.56 5.65 -9.36
CA LEU A 304 5.67 5.99 -10.25
C LEU A 304 6.02 7.48 -10.20
N ALA A 305 5.00 8.36 -10.20
CA ALA A 305 5.20 9.80 -10.07
C ALA A 305 5.81 10.17 -8.70
N SER A 306 5.34 9.54 -7.62
CA SER A 306 5.91 9.71 -6.28
C SER A 306 7.35 9.23 -6.19
N TYR A 307 7.68 8.08 -6.77
CA TYR A 307 9.07 7.59 -6.80
C TYR A 307 9.97 8.47 -7.65
N THR A 308 9.45 9.09 -8.71
CA THR A 308 10.19 10.09 -9.48
C THR A 308 10.47 11.33 -8.64
N LEU A 309 9.49 11.85 -7.89
CA LEU A 309 9.70 12.97 -6.98
C LEU A 309 10.70 12.62 -5.86
N ALA A 310 10.56 11.43 -5.26
CA ALA A 310 11.48 10.95 -4.24
C ALA A 310 12.91 10.82 -4.80
N LEU A 311 13.09 10.34 -6.03
CA LEU A 311 14.39 10.28 -6.70
C LEU A 311 15.04 11.66 -6.80
N VAL A 312 14.27 12.67 -7.23
CA VAL A 312 14.76 14.05 -7.34
C VAL A 312 15.23 14.56 -5.97
N ILE A 313 14.44 14.33 -4.91
CA ILE A 313 14.81 14.71 -3.53
C ILE A 313 16.11 14.01 -3.10
N ILE A 314 16.24 12.71 -3.35
CA ILE A 314 17.42 11.91 -3.00
C ILE A 314 18.66 12.41 -3.75
N ILE A 315 18.56 12.68 -5.06
CA ILE A 315 19.67 13.19 -5.87
C ILE A 315 20.13 14.56 -5.36
N ILE A 316 19.19 15.47 -5.09
CA ILE A 316 19.50 16.81 -4.54
C ILE A 316 20.19 16.67 -3.19
N TRP A 317 19.73 15.76 -2.32
CA TRP A 317 20.35 15.50 -1.03
C TRP A 317 21.78 14.97 -1.17
N VAL A 318 21.98 13.91 -1.95
CA VAL A 318 23.31 13.31 -2.17
C VAL A 318 24.29 14.33 -2.74
N ALA A 319 23.85 15.15 -3.70
CA ALA A 319 24.67 16.22 -4.26
C ALA A 319 25.04 17.28 -3.20
N LYS A 320 24.07 17.72 -2.39
CA LYS A 320 24.27 18.70 -1.31
C LYS A 320 25.22 18.17 -0.22
N MET A 321 25.14 16.88 0.08
CA MET A 321 25.93 16.25 1.15
C MET A 321 27.27 15.68 0.65
N HIS A 322 27.62 15.86 -0.63
CA HIS A 322 28.82 15.31 -1.26
C HIS A 322 28.98 13.79 -1.10
N GLY A 323 27.87 13.04 -0.98
CA GLY A 323 27.89 11.60 -0.78
C GLY A 323 26.63 11.03 -0.15
N PHE A 324 26.66 9.73 0.14
CA PHE A 324 25.57 9.00 0.79
C PHE A 324 25.67 9.13 2.31
N VAL A 325 25.39 10.32 2.83
CA VAL A 325 25.44 10.62 4.26
C VAL A 325 24.02 10.78 4.81
N GLY A 326 23.73 10.07 5.91
CA GLY A 326 22.48 10.25 6.65
C GLY A 326 22.55 11.46 7.57
N ARG A 327 21.40 12.09 7.91
CA ARG A 327 21.39 13.25 8.84
C ARG A 327 22.10 12.96 10.18
N ASN A 328 22.05 11.71 10.64
CA ASN A 328 22.61 11.30 11.92
C ASN A 328 24.14 11.21 11.93
N GLU A 329 24.78 11.18 10.76
CA GLU A 329 26.25 11.16 10.59
C GLU A 329 26.84 12.57 10.50
N LEU A 330 25.99 13.61 10.53
CA LEU A 330 26.38 15.02 10.44
C LEU A 330 26.56 15.70 11.81
N LYS A 331 26.55 14.91 12.89
CA LYS A 331 26.69 15.41 14.26
C LYS A 331 28.13 15.34 14.74
#